data_AF-A0A839GLJ1-F1
#
_entry.id   AF-A0A839GLJ1-F1
#
_cell.length_a   1.000
_cell.length_b   1.000
_cell.length_c   1.000
_cell.angle_alpha   90.00
_cell.angle_beta   90.00
_cell.angle_gamma   90.00
#
_symmetry.space_group_name_H-M   'P 1'
#
loop_
_entity.id
_entity.type
_entity.pdbx_description
1 polymer ?
#
loop_
_entity_poly.entity_id
_entity_poly.type
_entity_poly.pdbx_seq_one_letter_code
_entity_poly.pdbx_strand_id
1 'polypeptide(L)' 'MPKEKKAQKKEDPCWKGYKQAGMKEKDGQQVPNCIKKPK' A
#
# COMPACT_ATOMS: atom_id res chain seq x y z
N MET A 1 20.83 21.77 10.52
CA MET A 1 20.65 21.68 9.06
C MET A 1 19.23 21.18 8.77
N PRO A 2 18.32 22.03 8.25
CA PRO A 2 16.94 21.65 7.99
C PRO A 2 16.86 20.96 6.63
N LYS A 3 16.94 19.62 6.58
CA LYS A 3 16.82 18.86 5.33
C LYS A 3 15.46 18.18 5.24
N GLU A 4 14.54 18.95 4.69
CA GLU A 4 13.56 18.50 3.70
C GLU A 4 12.71 17.29 4.08
N LYS A 5 11.53 17.61 4.61
CA LYS A 5 10.20 17.13 4.19
C LYS A 5 10.19 16.35 2.86
N LYS A 6 10.66 15.10 2.83
CA LYS A 6 10.24 14.14 1.80
C LYS A 6 9.02 13.43 2.32
N ALA A 7 7.88 13.83 1.74
CA ALA A 7 6.58 13.25 1.97
C ALA A 7 6.69 11.73 2.06
N GLN A 8 6.16 11.21 3.16
CA GLN A 8 5.83 9.83 3.41
C GLN A 8 5.02 9.27 2.22
N LYS A 9 5.68 8.88 1.13
CA LYS A 9 5.21 7.75 0.34
C LYS A 9 5.72 6.54 1.09
N LYS A 10 5.10 6.28 2.24
CA LYS A 10 5.05 4.92 2.79
C LYS A 10 4.70 4.07 1.59
N GLU A 11 5.56 3.12 1.28
CA GLU A 11 5.31 2.11 0.26
C GLU A 11 3.94 1.51 0.54
N ASP A 12 2.88 2.07 -0.07
CA ASP A 12 1.61 1.40 -0.13
C ASP A 12 1.96 0.09 -0.85
N PRO A 13 1.81 -1.10 -0.22
CA PRO A 13 2.21 -2.37 -0.84
C PRO A 13 1.30 -2.75 -2.01
N CYS A 14 0.47 -1.81 -2.45
CA CYS A 14 -0.54 -1.92 -3.47
C CYS A 14 -0.22 -0.98 -4.63
N TRP A 15 -0.53 -1.42 -5.84
CA TRP A 15 -0.30 -0.64 -7.05
C TRP A 15 -0.94 0.76 -7.00
N LYS A 16 -0.40 1.71 -7.77
CA LYS A 16 -0.92 3.08 -7.86
C LYS A 16 -2.40 3.05 -8.25
N GLY A 17 -3.27 3.57 -7.38
CA GLY A 17 -4.73 3.52 -7.55
C GLY A 17 -5.41 2.36 -6.81
N TYR A 18 -4.65 1.51 -6.13
CA TYR A 18 -5.14 0.50 -5.20
C TYR A 18 -4.83 0.93 -3.77
N LYS A 19 -5.68 0.54 -2.81
CA LYS A 19 -5.49 0.74 -1.38
C LYS A 19 -5.42 -0.62 -0.70
N GLN A 20 -4.55 -0.77 0.28
CA GLN A 20 -4.58 -1.93 1.15
C GLN A 20 -5.87 -1.90 1.98
N ALA A 21 -6.71 -2.91 1.84
CA ALA A 21 -7.92 -3.14 2.64
C ALA A 21 -7.70 -4.11 3.80
N GLY A 22 -6.53 -4.76 3.86
CA GLY A 22 -6.18 -5.73 4.91
C GLY A 22 -5.08 -6.68 4.44
N MET A 23 -5.00 -7.85 5.07
CA MET A 23 -4.19 -8.99 4.63
C MET A 23 -5.14 -10.09 4.13
N LYS A 24 -4.71 -10.85 3.13
CA LYS A 24 -5.47 -11.94 2.52
C LYS A 24 -4.54 -13.13 2.31
N GLU A 25 -5.06 -14.33 2.50
CA GLU A 25 -4.30 -15.55 2.20
C GLU A 25 -4.35 -15.85 0.70
N LYS A 26 -3.19 -16.09 0.10
CA LYS A 26 -3.03 -16.52 -1.29
C LYS A 26 -1.91 -17.56 -1.33
N ASP A 27 -2.21 -18.77 -1.79
CA ASP A 27 -1.25 -19.89 -1.80
C ASP A 27 -0.61 -20.17 -0.42
N GLY A 28 -1.41 -20.09 0.66
CA GLY A 28 -0.92 -20.29 2.03
C GLY A 28 0.00 -19.18 2.55
N GLN A 29 0.20 -18.09 1.81
CA GLN A 29 0.91 -16.89 2.28
C GLN A 29 -0.06 -15.72 2.51
N GLN A 30 0.20 -14.95 3.57
CA GLN A 30 -0.52 -13.69 3.82
C GLN A 30 0.05 -12.56 2.95
N VAL A 31 -0.74 -12.16 1.94
CA VAL A 31 -0.44 -11.03 1.06
C VAL A 31 -1.34 -9.83 1.38
N PRO A 32 -0.88 -8.59 1.22
CA PRO A 32 -1.72 -7.42 1.41
C PRO A 32 -2.87 -7.42 0.39
N ASN A 33 -4.11 -7.28 0.87
CA ASN A 33 -5.30 -7.25 0.04
C ASN A 33 -5.45 -5.86 -0.59
N CYS A 34 -5.04 -5.74 -1.86
CA CYS A 34 -5.08 -4.49 -2.61
C CYS A 34 -6.39 -4.34 -3.38
N ILE A 35 -7.23 -3.37 -3.00
CA ILE A 35 -8.50 -3.08 -3.68
C ILE A 35 -8.41 -1.79 -4.49
N LYS A 36 -9.12 -1.73 -5.62
CA LYS A 36 -9.13 -0.56 -6.51
C LYS A 36 -9.84 0.58 -5.79
N LYS A 37 -9.19 1.75 -5.70
CA LYS A 37 -9.85 2.94 -5.14
C LYS A 37 -11.01 3.32 -6.07
N PRO A 38 -12.23 3.54 -5.56
CA PRO A 38 -13.24 4.21 -6.34
C PRO A 38 -12.70 5.58 -6.75
N LYS A 39 -12.90 5.93 -8.03
CA LYS A 39 -12.35 7.11 -8.70
C LYS A 39 -12.99 8.39 -8.19
#